data_AF-A0A7G1II60-F1
#
_entry.id   AF-A0A7G1II60-F1
#
_cell.length_a   1.000
_cell.length_b   1.000
_cell.length_c   1.000
_cell.angle_alpha   90.00
_cell.angle_beta   90.00
_cell.angle_gamma   90.00
#
_symmetry.space_group_name_H-M   'P 1'
#
loop_
_entity.id
_entity.type
_entity.pdbx_description
1 polymer ?
#
loop_
_entity_poly.entity_id
_entity_poly.type
_entity_poly.pdbx_seq_one_letter_code
_entity_poly.pdbx_strand_id
1 'polypeptide(L)'
;MDRRQRACGVEDGPCRVGRSAAGSRRQRFGAAGARGQPPGADIAVLDPPRTGAGRDVINLLAAARVPRVVHIGCEAASFARDIGLYRSHDYLVEKIRVFDAFPLTHHVECVALLTC
;
A
#
# COMPACT_ATOMS: atom_id res chain seq x y z
N MET A 1 10.91 4.34 24.35
CA MET A 1 9.62 4.05 23.67
C MET A 1 9.91 3.59 22.25
N ASP A 2 10.05 2.27 22.07
CA ASP A 2 10.43 1.62 20.80
C ASP A 2 9.23 1.57 19.84
N ARG A 3 9.15 2.50 18.88
CA ARG A 3 8.08 2.56 17.86
C ARG A 3 8.36 1.55 16.74
N ARG A 4 8.23 0.25 17.02
CA ARG A 4 8.26 -0.78 15.97
C ARG A 4 6.97 -0.71 15.16
N GLN A 5 7.02 -0.12 13.98
CA GLN A 5 5.91 -0.13 13.02
C GLN A 5 5.82 -1.49 12.33
N ARG A 6 4.63 -2.08 12.31
CA ARG A 6 4.32 -3.28 11.53
C ARG A 6 3.82 -2.85 10.16
N ALA A 7 4.56 -3.19 9.12
CA ALA A 7 4.21 -2.88 7.74
C ALA A 7 3.81 -4.16 7.00
N CYS A 8 2.75 -4.10 6.20
CA CYS A 8 2.43 -5.17 5.25
C CYS A 8 2.69 -4.70 3.82
N GLY A 9 3.48 -5.45 3.06
CA GLY A 9 3.58 -5.31 1.60
C GLY A 9 2.59 -6.24 0.90
N VAL A 10 1.87 -5.72 -0.09
CA VAL A 10 1.00 -6.52 -0.98
C VAL A 10 1.50 -6.29 -2.41
N GLU A 11 2.26 -7.26 -2.93
CA GLU A 11 2.72 -7.31 -4.33
C GLU A 11 2.24 -8.67 -4.87
N ASP A 12 1.30 -8.64 -5.82
CA ASP A 12 0.71 -9.80 -6.54
C ASP A 12 0.86 -11.16 -5.83
N GLY A 13 0.23 -11.30 -4.64
CA GLY A 13 0.39 -12.44 -3.75
C GLY A 13 -0.14 -12.17 -2.34
N PRO A 14 -0.05 -13.13 -1.39
CA PRO A 14 -0.57 -12.95 -0.05
C PRO A 14 0.23 -11.91 0.76
N CYS A 15 -0.49 -11.17 1.61
CA CYS A 15 0.01 -10.14 2.52
C CYS A 15 1.31 -10.53 3.25
N ARG A 16 2.42 -9.86 2.97
CA ARG A 16 3.72 -10.08 3.62
C ARG A 16 3.93 -9.05 4.72
N VAL A 17 3.90 -9.47 5.99
CA VAL A 17 4.17 -8.55 7.11
C VAL A 17 5.64 -8.56 7.50
N GLY A 18 6.26 -7.38 7.42
CA GLY A 18 7.60 -7.09 7.92
C GLY A 18 7.56 -6.11 9.09
N ARG A 19 8.58 -6.14 9.96
CA ARG A 19 8.83 -5.07 10.93
C ARG A 19 9.95 -4.21 10.39
N SER A 20 9.72 -2.92 10.22
CA SER A 20 10.78 -1.96 9.88
C SER A 20 11.20 -1.21 11.14
N ALA A 21 12.47 -1.36 11.54
CA ALA A 21 13.11 -0.46 12.49
C ALA A 21 13.91 0.57 11.68
N ALA A 22 13.81 1.84 12.07
CA ALA A 22 14.57 2.92 11.44
C ALA A 22 16.07 2.67 11.63
N GLY A 23 16.75 2.13 10.63
CA GLY A 23 18.19 1.85 10.66
C GLY A 23 18.58 0.59 9.88
N SER A 24 19.03 0.80 8.64
CA SER A 24 19.83 -0.09 7.78
C SER A 24 19.55 -1.61 7.73
N ARG A 25 19.22 -2.04 6.50
CA ARG A 25 19.66 -3.27 5.80
C ARG A 25 19.05 -4.61 6.25
N ARG A 26 18.29 -5.20 5.30
CA ARG A 26 17.60 -6.50 5.25
C ARG A 26 16.21 -6.55 5.88
N GLN A 27 15.22 -6.22 5.06
CA GLN A 27 13.85 -6.67 5.27
C GLN A 27 13.84 -8.20 5.17
N ARG A 28 13.62 -8.90 6.29
CA ARG A 28 13.33 -10.34 6.27
C ARG A 28 11.85 -10.50 5.91
N PHE A 29 11.61 -10.86 4.65
CA PHE A 29 10.30 -11.17 4.13
C PHE A 29 9.91 -12.61 4.51
N GLY A 30 8.87 -12.77 5.31
CA GLY A 30 8.23 -14.06 5.55
C GLY A 30 6.98 -14.18 4.67
N ALA A 31 6.83 -15.30 3.96
CA ALA A 31 5.61 -15.62 3.23
C ALA A 31 4.55 -16.09 4.22
N ALA A 32 3.45 -15.36 4.37
CA ALA A 32 2.27 -15.84 5.07
C ALA A 32 1.31 -16.43 4.03
N GLY A 33 1.11 -17.74 4.06
CA GLY A 33 0.09 -18.40 3.25
C GLY A 33 -1.31 -17.93 3.65
N ALA A 34 -2.25 -18.05 2.70
CA ALA A 34 -3.68 -17.90 2.95
C ALA A 34 -4.09 -18.69 4.22
N ARG A 35 -4.76 -18.01 5.15
CA ARG A 35 -5.08 -18.37 6.55
C ARG A 35 -4.10 -17.80 7.59
N GLY A 36 -4.31 -16.53 7.93
CA GLY A 36 -3.68 -15.90 9.08
C GLY A 36 -3.44 -14.42 8.86
N GLN A 37 -4.50 -13.60 8.90
CA GLN A 37 -4.37 -12.15 9.01
C GLN A 37 -3.59 -11.85 10.30
N PRO A 38 -2.40 -11.25 10.25
CA PRO A 38 -1.70 -10.86 11.45
C PRO A 38 -2.48 -9.71 12.12
N PRO A 39 -2.79 -9.79 13.42
CA PRO A 39 -3.39 -8.68 14.13
C PRO A 39 -2.46 -7.45 14.09
N GLY A 40 -2.99 -6.33 13.61
CA GLY A 40 -2.39 -5.00 13.72
C GLY A 40 -1.23 -4.72 12.75
N ALA A 41 -1.51 -4.59 11.45
CA ALA A 41 -0.63 -3.81 10.59
C ALA A 41 -0.93 -2.33 10.80
N ASP A 42 0.07 -1.56 11.21
CA ASP A 42 -0.10 -0.12 11.41
C ASP A 42 -0.15 0.63 10.08
N ILE A 43 0.50 0.06 9.05
CA ILE A 43 0.65 0.62 7.71
C ILE A 43 0.64 -0.51 6.67
N ALA A 44 -0.08 -0.34 5.56
CA ALA A 44 0.08 -1.14 4.35
C ALA A 44 0.79 -0.34 3.25
N VAL A 45 1.67 -0.99 2.49
CA VAL A 45 2.32 -0.40 1.31
C VAL A 45 1.95 -1.26 0.10
N LEU A 46 1.39 -0.63 -0.92
CA LEU A 46 0.96 -1.27 -2.15
C LEU A 46 1.70 -0.67 -3.33
N ASP A 47 2.36 -1.53 -4.10
CA ASP A 47 2.95 -1.24 -5.42
C ASP A 47 2.36 -2.24 -6.43
N PRO A 48 1.10 -2.03 -6.84
CA PRO A 48 0.37 -2.95 -7.69
C PRO A 48 0.81 -2.85 -9.17
N PRO A 49 0.44 -3.84 -10.00
CA PRO A 49 0.66 -3.75 -11.45
C PRO A 49 -0.06 -2.54 -12.06
N ARG A 50 0.26 -2.20 -13.32
CA ARG A 50 -0.34 -1.06 -14.04
C ARG A 50 -1.87 -1.07 -14.12
N THR A 51 -2.50 -2.23 -13.94
CA THR A 51 -3.96 -2.38 -13.85
C THR A 51 -4.57 -1.85 -12.54
N GLY A 52 -3.74 -1.52 -11.53
CA GLY A 52 -4.15 -1.14 -10.18
C GLY A 52 -4.17 -2.33 -9.21
N ALA A 53 -4.34 -2.03 -7.92
CA ALA A 53 -4.50 -3.02 -6.85
C ALA A 53 -5.83 -3.75 -6.93
N GLY A 54 -6.85 -3.07 -7.49
CA GLY A 54 -8.17 -3.65 -7.68
C GLY A 54 -9.01 -3.70 -6.40
N ARG A 55 -10.30 -3.96 -6.60
CA ARG A 55 -11.31 -3.82 -5.55
C ARG A 55 -11.15 -4.84 -4.41
N ASP A 56 -10.78 -6.07 -4.72
CA ASP A 56 -10.69 -7.12 -3.71
C ASP A 56 -9.60 -6.83 -2.67
N VAL A 57 -8.44 -6.36 -3.11
CA VAL A 57 -7.34 -5.98 -2.23
C VAL A 57 -7.72 -4.78 -1.35
N ILE A 58 -8.33 -3.75 -1.95
CA ILE A 58 -8.76 -2.55 -1.22
C ILE A 58 -9.85 -2.89 -0.20
N ASN A 59 -10.82 -3.72 -0.56
CA ASN A 59 -11.85 -4.22 0.36
C ASN A 59 -11.23 -4.97 1.55
N LEU A 60 -10.22 -5.81 1.32
CA LEU A 60 -9.53 -6.55 2.37
C LEU A 60 -8.81 -5.62 3.35
N LEU A 61 -8.13 -4.58 2.85
CA LEU A 61 -7.46 -3.58 3.69
C LEU A 61 -8.47 -2.78 4.52
N ALA A 62 -9.57 -2.37 3.90
CA ALA A 62 -10.64 -1.64 4.56
C ALA A 62 -11.35 -2.48 5.63
N ALA A 63 -11.66 -3.75 5.33
CA ALA A 63 -12.26 -4.68 6.28
C ALA A 63 -11.33 -4.94 7.48
N ALA A 64 -10.02 -4.98 7.25
CA ALA A 64 -9.02 -5.07 8.30
C ALA A 64 -8.77 -3.75 9.06
N ARG A 65 -9.42 -2.65 8.65
CA ARG A 65 -9.26 -1.29 9.18
C ARG A 65 -7.79 -0.88 9.30
N VAL A 66 -7.01 -1.09 8.24
CA VAL A 66 -5.59 -0.72 8.24
C VAL A 66 -5.49 0.81 8.39
N PRO A 67 -4.90 1.35 9.49
CA PRO A 67 -4.99 2.77 9.80
C PRO A 67 -4.34 3.68 8.76
N ARG A 68 -3.34 3.17 8.02
CA ARG A 68 -2.57 3.94 7.05
C ARG A 68 -2.25 3.10 5.84
N VAL A 69 -2.44 3.65 4.65
CA VAL A 69 -2.08 3.00 3.39
C VAL A 69 -1.17 3.91 2.59
N VAL A 70 -0.04 3.38 2.12
CA VAL A 70 0.79 4.01 1.10
C VAL A 70 0.50 3.28 -0.20
N HIS A 71 -0.16 3.96 -1.13
CA HIS A 71 -0.49 3.40 -2.44
C HIS A 71 0.40 4.06 -3.49
N ILE A 72 1.12 3.22 -4.24
CA ILE A 72 2.07 3.60 -5.28
C ILE A 72 1.47 3.17 -6.63
N GLY A 73 1.72 3.89 -7.71
CA GLY A 73 1.28 3.47 -9.03
C GLY A 73 1.88 4.31 -10.15
N CYS A 74 2.37 3.63 -11.20
CA CYS A 74 2.98 4.25 -12.37
C CYS A 74 1.98 4.60 -13.51
N GLU A 75 0.72 4.17 -13.37
CA GLU A 75 -0.38 4.44 -14.31
C GLU A 75 -1.45 5.32 -13.64
N ALA A 76 -1.56 6.57 -14.09
CA ALA A 76 -2.39 7.59 -13.44
C ALA A 76 -3.88 7.23 -13.40
N ALA A 77 -4.41 6.59 -14.46
CA ALA A 77 -5.82 6.24 -14.53
C ALA A 77 -6.20 5.13 -13.53
N SER A 78 -5.37 4.08 -13.43
CA SER A 78 -5.56 3.00 -12.47
C SER A 78 -5.38 3.48 -11.03
N PHE A 79 -4.34 4.30 -10.78
CA PHE A 79 -4.11 4.93 -9.48
C PHE A 79 -5.33 5.76 -9.03
N ALA A 80 -5.85 6.65 -9.88
CA ALA A 80 -7.00 7.49 -9.54
C ALA A 80 -8.26 6.66 -9.22
N ARG A 81 -8.47 5.54 -9.93
CA ARG A 81 -9.56 4.59 -9.68
C ARG A 81 -9.43 3.95 -8.31
N ASP A 82 -8.24 3.48 -7.95
CA ASP A 82 -7.97 2.86 -6.65
C ASP A 82 -8.15 3.86 -5.50
N ILE A 83 -7.69 5.12 -5.68
CA ILE A 83 -7.98 6.20 -4.72
C ILE A 83 -9.48 6.39 -4.53
N GLY A 84 -10.27 6.35 -5.60
CA GLY A 84 -11.74 6.39 -5.52
C GLY A 84 -12.32 5.24 -4.69
N LEU A 85 -11.78 4.03 -4.85
CA LEU A 85 -12.20 2.87 -4.07
C LEU A 85 -11.86 3.03 -2.58
N TYR A 86 -10.66 3.48 -2.23
CA TYR A 86 -10.32 3.79 -0.84
C TYR A 86 -11.28 4.81 -0.22
N ARG A 87 -11.58 5.89 -0.94
CA ARG A 87 -12.53 6.92 -0.47
C ARG A 87 -13.94 6.40 -0.26
N SER A 88 -14.35 5.37 -1.02
CA SER A 88 -15.65 4.70 -0.79
C SER A 88 -15.69 3.86 0.51
N HIS A 89 -14.53 3.64 1.13
CA HIS A 89 -14.36 2.98 2.42
C HIS A 89 -13.91 3.96 3.52
N ASP A 90 -14.28 5.24 3.39
CA ASP A 90 -13.98 6.31 4.36
C ASP A 90 -12.49 6.61 4.58
N TYR A 91 -11.60 6.12 3.70
CA TYR A 91 -10.23 6.58 3.71
C TYR A 91 -10.12 8.03 3.22
N LEU A 92 -9.38 8.84 3.95
CA LEU A 92 -8.99 10.19 3.58
C LEU A 92 -7.66 10.15 2.83
N VAL A 93 -7.53 11.01 1.82
CA VAL A 93 -6.27 11.23 1.12
C VAL A 93 -5.52 12.34 1.84
N GLU A 94 -4.51 11.98 2.63
CA GLU A 94 -3.70 12.94 3.39
C GLU A 94 -2.72 13.67 2.49
N LYS A 95 -2.12 12.95 1.54
CA LYS A 95 -1.07 13.50 0.68
C LYS A 95 -0.95 12.70 -0.60
N ILE A 96 -0.72 13.41 -1.70
CA ILE A 96 -0.30 12.83 -2.98
C ILE A 96 0.98 13.53 -3.44
N ARG A 97 1.91 12.76 -4.00
CA ARG A 97 3.09 13.25 -4.72
C ARG A 97 3.22 12.49 -6.02
N VAL A 98 3.65 13.19 -7.05
CA VAL A 98 3.87 12.62 -8.39
C VAL A 98 5.31 12.90 -8.77
N PHE A 99 5.97 11.91 -9.36
CA PHE A 99 7.35 11.98 -9.79
C PHE A 99 7.45 11.59 -11.26
N ASP A 100 8.28 12.33 -12.01
CA ASP A 100 8.73 11.90 -13.33
C ASP A 100 9.88 10.88 -13.14
N ALA A 101 9.50 9.62 -12.90
CA ALA A 101 10.45 8.51 -12.78
C ALA A 101 10.79 7.89 -14.14
N PHE A 102 10.06 8.26 -15.20
CA PHE A 102 10.18 7.70 -16.54
C PHE A 102 10.27 8.82 -17.59
N PRO A 103 11.39 9.57 -17.65
CA PRO A 103 11.55 10.68 -18.56
C PRO A 103 11.30 10.29 -20.01
N LEU A 104 10.71 11.21 -20.78
CA LEU A 104 10.36 11.02 -22.19
C LEU A 104 9.28 9.94 -22.44
N THR A 105 8.51 9.58 -21.40
CA THR A 105 7.34 8.70 -21.53
C THR A 105 6.09 9.39 -20.98
N HIS A 106 4.92 8.75 -21.13
CA HIS A 106 3.67 9.21 -20.52
C HIS A 106 3.45 8.66 -19.10
N HIS A 107 4.34 7.79 -18.61
CA HIS A 107 4.21 7.20 -17.29
C HIS A 107 4.68 8.16 -16.21
N VAL A 108 3.97 8.17 -15.09
CA VAL A 108 4.29 9.00 -13.92
C VAL A 108 4.16 8.16 -12.66
N GLU A 109 5.10 8.31 -11.74
CA GLU A 109 5.07 7.58 -10.48
C GLU A 109 4.25 8.37 -9.44
N CYS A 110 3.06 7.88 -9.12
CA CYS A 110 2.16 8.49 -8.13
C CYS A 110 2.30 7.78 -6.78
N VAL A 111 2.37 8.56 -5.70
CA VAL A 111 2.40 8.04 -4.33
C VAL A 111 1.36 8.78 -3.49
N ALA A 112 0.41 8.03 -2.92
CA ALA A 112 -0.59 8.53 -1.98
C ALA A 112 -0.35 7.98 -0.57
N LEU A 113 -0.56 8.83 0.43
CA LEU A 113 -0.79 8.44 1.81
C LEU A 113 -2.28 8.57 2.10
N LEU A 114 -2.89 7.49 2.58
CA LEU A 114 -4.29 7.44 3.00
C LEU A 114 -4.42 7.02 4.46
N THR A 115 -5.48 7.48 5.14
CA THR A 115 -5.81 7.23 6.54
C THR A 115 -7.30 6.91 6.70
N CYS A 116 -7.70 6.07 7.66
CA CYS A 116 -9.10 5.75 7.96
C CYS A 116 -9.46 5.97 9.43
#